data_AF-A0A1G0BFQ1-F1
#
_entry.id   AF-A0A1G0BFQ1-F1
#
_cell.length_a   1.000
_cell.length_b   1.000
_cell.length_c   1.000
_cell.angle_alpha   90.00
_cell.angle_beta   90.00
_cell.angle_gamma   90.00
#
_symmetry.space_group_name_H-M   'P 1'
#
loop_
_entity.id
_entity.type
_entity.pdbx_description
1 polymer ?
#
loop_
_entity_poly.entity_id
_entity_poly.type
_entity_poly.pdbx_seq_one_letter_code
_entity_poly.pdbx_strand_id
1 'polypeptide(L)'
;MLITEYRLELIIQALRAILPLAHPADTTLRYFFKNERIGSNERELVAETVFGVLRHRLLLEITCGENTPRRLALAWLLRFGGYNLREIEPVLKRDEKEWLATVKGIKVEDLPLAVQAELPEWLVEKMRGSYSDADILAIGLSMQQGAPLDIRVNTLLAKRDDVLQQLHDKNIEATATSWSPVGIRLKEKIPLNKDALFTEGKIEVQDEGSQLLGFLLAPKRNDMVVDFCAGAGGKTLMLSALMNSQGRLYAMDTSEKRLANLKPRLKRSGASNIQPMLISHENDLKVKRLAGKIDRVLVDAPCSGLGTLRRSPDLKFRQSPGSIEEFTRKQAAILASASRLLKKGGRMVYATCSILPEENQYIVQAFLAAHPGFALKPAGEILQQQKIALEMGDYLELRPHLHGTDGFFAAVLEKQTDC
;
A
#
# COMPACT_ATOMS: atom_id res chain seq x y z
N MET A 1 -11.40 -27.03 11.24
CA MET A 1 -12.58 -26.64 12.05
C MET A 1 -13.79 -26.74 11.14
N LEU A 2 -14.88 -27.40 11.53
CA LEU A 2 -16.05 -27.51 10.65
C LEU A 2 -16.64 -26.12 10.36
N ILE A 3 -16.95 -25.84 9.10
CA ILE A 3 -17.75 -24.66 8.75
C ILE A 3 -19.21 -24.94 9.10
N THR A 4 -19.87 -23.99 9.75
CA THR A 4 -21.29 -24.09 10.12
C THR A 4 -22.14 -23.33 9.12
N GLU A 5 -23.43 -23.67 8.99
CA GLU A 5 -24.37 -22.94 8.14
C GLU A 5 -24.41 -21.44 8.49
N TYR A 6 -24.42 -21.14 9.78
CA TYR A 6 -24.34 -19.76 10.29
C TYR A 6 -23.13 -19.00 9.76
N ARG A 7 -21.93 -19.58 9.86
CA ARG A 7 -20.69 -18.93 9.40
C ARG A 7 -20.67 -18.77 7.88
N LEU A 8 -21.15 -19.77 7.14
CA LEU A 8 -21.27 -19.68 5.69
C LEU A 8 -22.26 -18.58 5.28
N GLU A 9 -23.39 -18.45 5.96
CA GLU A 9 -24.38 -17.41 5.66
C GLU A 9 -23.83 -16.00 5.94
N LEU A 10 -23.06 -15.79 7.02
CA LEU A 10 -22.36 -14.53 7.26
C LEU A 10 -21.38 -14.18 6.14
N ILE A 11 -20.62 -15.15 5.65
CA ILE A 11 -19.70 -14.97 4.52
C ILE A 11 -20.49 -14.58 3.26
N ILE A 12 -21.59 -15.27 2.97
CA ILE A 12 -22.45 -15.00 1.80
C ILE A 12 -23.01 -13.58 1.83
N GLN A 13 -23.49 -13.14 2.99
CA GLN A 13 -24.02 -11.79 3.17
C GLN A 13 -22.95 -10.72 2.99
N ALA A 14 -21.76 -10.92 3.56
CA ALA A 14 -20.62 -10.02 3.37
C ALA A 14 -20.19 -9.95 1.90
N LEU A 15 -20.06 -11.09 1.22
CA LEU A 15 -19.72 -11.16 -0.21
C LEU A 15 -20.79 -10.48 -1.07
N ARG A 16 -22.08 -10.67 -0.78
CA ARG A 16 -23.18 -10.00 -1.50
C ARG A 16 -23.07 -8.48 -1.42
N ALA A 17 -22.65 -7.94 -0.27
CA ALA A 17 -22.45 -6.50 -0.10
C ALA A 17 -21.18 -5.99 -0.80
N ILE A 18 -20.14 -6.81 -0.94
CA ILE A 18 -18.80 -6.38 -1.35
C ILE A 18 -18.53 -6.62 -2.84
N LEU A 19 -18.97 -7.74 -3.43
CA LEU A 19 -18.70 -8.10 -4.82
C LEU A 19 -19.12 -7.06 -5.88
N PRO A 20 -20.18 -6.24 -5.68
CA PRO A 20 -20.48 -5.13 -6.59
C PRO A 20 -19.40 -4.05 -6.63
N LEU A 21 -18.52 -3.98 -5.63
CA LEU A 21 -17.37 -3.06 -5.54
C LEU A 21 -17.70 -1.56 -5.70
N ALA A 22 -18.93 -1.15 -5.32
CA ALA A 22 -19.35 0.25 -5.34
C ALA A 22 -18.49 1.16 -4.41
N HIS A 23 -17.91 0.58 -3.37
CA HIS A 23 -17.02 1.24 -2.42
C HIS A 23 -15.81 0.34 -2.12
N PRO A 24 -14.70 0.89 -1.57
CA PRO A 24 -13.56 0.08 -1.16
C PRO A 24 -13.97 -1.08 -0.24
N ALA A 25 -13.46 -2.27 -0.52
CA ALA A 25 -13.90 -3.49 0.17
C ALA A 25 -13.71 -3.41 1.69
N ASP A 26 -12.60 -2.82 2.13
CA ASP A 26 -12.28 -2.61 3.55
C ASP A 26 -13.29 -1.71 4.28
N THR A 27 -13.87 -0.75 3.57
CA THR A 27 -14.82 0.22 4.10
C THR A 27 -16.20 -0.41 4.20
N THR A 28 -16.62 -1.11 3.15
CA THR A 28 -17.87 -1.88 3.12
C THR A 28 -17.87 -2.97 4.18
N LEU A 29 -16.77 -3.71 4.33
CA LEU A 29 -16.66 -4.77 5.34
C LEU A 29 -16.69 -4.21 6.77
N ARG A 30 -16.04 -3.07 7.02
CA ARG A 30 -16.12 -2.39 8.32
C ARG A 30 -17.55 -1.94 8.64
N TYR A 31 -18.29 -1.46 7.65
CA TYR A 31 -19.70 -1.10 7.83
C TYR A 31 -20.56 -2.34 8.13
N PHE A 32 -20.35 -3.44 7.38
CA PHE A 32 -21.00 -4.72 7.63
C PHE A 32 -20.78 -5.20 9.08
N PHE A 33 -19.54 -5.25 9.57
CA PHE A 33 -19.24 -5.67 10.95
C PHE A 33 -19.77 -4.74 12.04
N LYS A 34 -20.08 -3.48 11.72
CA LYS A 34 -20.69 -2.55 12.66
C LYS A 34 -22.18 -2.83 12.85
N ASN A 35 -22.85 -3.26 11.79
CA ASN A 35 -24.29 -3.53 11.80
C ASN A 35 -24.61 -4.94 12.26
N GLU A 36 -23.77 -5.90 11.89
CA GLU A 36 -23.90 -7.30 12.30
C GLU A 36 -23.14 -7.49 13.62
N ARG A 37 -23.85 -7.83 14.71
CA ARG A 37 -23.25 -8.06 16.05
C ARG A 37 -22.48 -9.39 16.09
N ILE A 38 -21.35 -9.44 15.39
CA ILE A 38 -20.54 -10.64 15.14
C ILE A 38 -19.35 -10.74 16.12
N GLY A 39 -19.03 -11.96 16.57
CA GLY A 39 -17.85 -12.28 17.41
C GLY A 39 -16.50 -12.08 16.69
N SER A 40 -15.40 -12.07 17.44
CA SER A 40 -14.05 -11.84 16.88
C SER A 40 -13.64 -12.91 15.87
N ASN A 41 -13.90 -14.18 16.17
CA ASN A 41 -13.49 -15.32 15.35
C ASN A 41 -14.26 -15.33 14.03
N GLU A 42 -15.56 -15.03 14.06
CA GLU A 42 -16.39 -14.92 12.86
C GLU A 42 -15.96 -13.71 12.01
N ARG A 43 -15.57 -12.59 12.61
CA ARG A 43 -15.04 -11.43 11.86
C ARG A 43 -13.75 -11.77 11.12
N GLU A 44 -12.85 -12.52 11.76
CA GLU A 44 -11.61 -12.98 11.14
C GLU A 44 -11.90 -13.88 9.94
N LEU A 45 -12.72 -14.92 10.14
CA LEU A 45 -13.12 -15.84 9.07
C LEU A 45 -13.80 -15.13 7.90
N VAL A 46 -14.73 -14.21 8.18
CA VAL A 46 -15.43 -13.44 7.14
C VAL A 46 -14.46 -12.55 6.38
N ALA A 47 -13.58 -11.83 7.10
CA ALA A 47 -12.59 -10.97 6.45
C ALA A 47 -11.62 -11.77 5.58
N GLU A 48 -11.08 -12.87 6.12
CA GLU A 48 -10.17 -13.74 5.39
C GLU A 48 -10.82 -14.28 4.11
N THR A 49 -12.04 -14.80 4.21
CA THR A 49 -12.78 -15.36 3.08
C THR A 49 -13.11 -14.29 2.04
N VAL A 50 -13.62 -13.12 2.45
CA VAL A 50 -13.96 -12.03 1.54
C VAL A 50 -12.73 -11.54 0.77
N PHE A 51 -11.63 -11.23 1.48
CA PHE A 51 -10.42 -10.76 0.82
C PHE A 51 -9.75 -11.87 0.00
N GLY A 52 -9.85 -13.12 0.43
CA GLY A 52 -9.40 -14.28 -0.32
C GLY A 52 -10.15 -14.45 -1.63
N VAL A 53 -11.49 -14.36 -1.61
CA VAL A 53 -12.33 -14.39 -2.82
C VAL A 53 -11.96 -13.25 -3.77
N LEU A 54 -11.73 -12.04 -3.25
CA LEU A 54 -11.29 -10.91 -4.09
C LEU A 54 -9.90 -11.11 -4.69
N ARG A 55 -8.96 -11.73 -3.96
CA ARG A 55 -7.63 -12.05 -4.48
C ARG A 55 -7.69 -13.07 -5.61
N HIS A 56 -8.54 -14.08 -5.47
CA HIS A 56 -8.68 -15.18 -6.43
C HIS A 56 -9.93 -15.07 -7.33
N ARG A 57 -10.44 -13.85 -7.52
CA ARG A 57 -11.76 -13.65 -8.13
C ARG A 57 -11.80 -14.15 -9.58
N LEU A 58 -10.78 -13.88 -10.39
CA LEU A 58 -10.80 -14.27 -11.80
C LEU A 58 -10.80 -15.78 -11.97
N LEU A 59 -9.94 -16.47 -11.22
CA LEU A 59 -9.90 -17.92 -11.20
C LEU A 59 -11.22 -18.50 -10.68
N LEU A 60 -11.76 -17.98 -9.58
CA LEU A 60 -13.01 -18.46 -9.03
C LEU A 60 -14.18 -18.23 -10.01
N GLU A 61 -14.25 -17.08 -10.67
CA GLU A 61 -15.32 -16.76 -11.61
C GLU A 61 -15.30 -17.66 -12.86
N ILE A 62 -14.12 -17.98 -13.37
CA ILE A 62 -13.97 -18.90 -14.51
C ILE A 62 -14.28 -20.34 -14.10
N THR A 63 -13.82 -20.76 -12.93
CA THR A 63 -13.96 -22.16 -12.49
C THR A 63 -15.36 -22.47 -11.95
N CYS A 64 -16.05 -21.51 -11.35
CA CYS A 64 -17.39 -21.71 -10.80
C CYS A 64 -18.49 -21.75 -11.88
N GLY A 65 -18.28 -21.03 -13.00
CA GLY A 65 -19.28 -20.80 -14.05
C GLY A 65 -20.40 -19.87 -13.59
N GLU A 66 -21.17 -20.29 -12.58
CA GLU A 66 -22.20 -19.46 -11.94
C GLU A 66 -21.59 -18.72 -10.73
N ASN A 67 -21.48 -17.39 -10.84
CA ASN A 67 -20.71 -16.55 -9.91
C ASN A 67 -21.54 -16.00 -8.77
N THR A 68 -22.29 -16.88 -8.08
CA THR A 68 -23.04 -16.48 -6.88
C THR A 68 -22.10 -16.33 -5.67
N PRO A 69 -22.41 -15.45 -4.70
CA PRO A 69 -21.61 -15.32 -3.48
C PRO A 69 -21.39 -16.66 -2.75
N ARG A 70 -22.37 -17.56 -2.78
CA ARG A 70 -22.28 -18.90 -2.17
C ARG A 70 -21.25 -19.78 -2.88
N ARG A 71 -21.31 -19.85 -4.22
CA ARG A 71 -20.35 -20.66 -5.00
C ARG A 71 -18.93 -20.12 -4.84
N LEU A 72 -18.74 -18.81 -4.94
CA LEU A 72 -17.43 -18.19 -4.73
C LEU A 72 -16.86 -18.48 -3.33
N ALA A 73 -17.69 -18.40 -2.28
CA ALA A 73 -17.28 -18.74 -0.92
C ALA A 73 -16.85 -20.21 -0.79
N LEU A 74 -17.70 -21.14 -1.22
CA LEU A 74 -17.43 -22.58 -1.12
C LEU A 74 -16.19 -23.00 -1.92
N ALA A 75 -16.04 -22.48 -3.14
CA ALA A 75 -14.88 -22.74 -3.98
C ALA A 75 -13.60 -22.19 -3.35
N TRP A 76 -13.63 -20.97 -2.80
CA TRP A 76 -12.47 -20.41 -2.11
C TRP A 76 -12.10 -21.20 -0.86
N LEU A 77 -13.07 -21.55 -0.01
CA LEU A 77 -12.83 -22.33 1.22
C LEU A 77 -12.11 -23.64 0.91
N LEU A 78 -12.54 -24.34 -0.13
CA LEU A 78 -11.95 -25.63 -0.54
C LEU A 78 -10.57 -25.49 -1.21
N ARG A 79 -10.36 -24.46 -2.03
CA ARG A 79 -9.10 -24.32 -2.80
C ARG A 79 -8.00 -23.61 -2.01
N PHE A 80 -8.35 -22.59 -1.23
CA PHE A 80 -7.41 -21.65 -0.64
C PHE A 80 -7.61 -21.45 0.86
N GLY A 81 -8.84 -21.59 1.36
CA GLY A 81 -9.15 -21.40 2.78
C GLY A 81 -8.71 -22.52 3.71
N GLY A 82 -8.02 -23.55 3.19
CA GLY A 82 -7.48 -24.66 3.99
C GLY A 82 -8.51 -25.71 4.41
N TYR A 83 -9.77 -25.61 3.96
CA TYR A 83 -10.81 -26.59 4.27
C TYR A 83 -10.73 -27.78 3.32
N ASN A 84 -10.95 -28.99 3.85
CA ASN A 84 -11.15 -30.17 3.02
C ASN A 84 -12.64 -30.46 2.79
N LEU A 85 -12.95 -31.36 1.84
CA LEU A 85 -14.33 -31.64 1.46
C LEU A 85 -15.19 -32.14 2.63
N ARG A 86 -14.63 -32.92 3.57
CA ARG A 86 -15.35 -33.42 4.75
C ARG A 86 -15.72 -32.30 5.72
N GLU A 87 -14.90 -31.25 5.79
CA GLU A 87 -15.17 -30.11 6.67
C GLU A 87 -16.26 -29.18 6.14
N ILE A 88 -16.46 -29.17 4.82
CA ILE A 88 -17.49 -28.36 4.13
C ILE A 88 -18.77 -29.16 3.88
N GLU A 89 -18.67 -30.48 3.72
CA GLU A 89 -19.81 -31.38 3.43
C GLU A 89 -21.07 -31.12 4.27
N PRO A 90 -21.01 -30.83 5.58
CA PRO A 90 -22.21 -30.57 6.39
C PRO A 90 -23.04 -29.36 5.95
N VAL A 91 -22.47 -28.40 5.21
CA VAL A 91 -23.17 -27.18 4.76
C VAL A 91 -23.49 -27.20 3.26
N LEU A 92 -23.14 -28.27 2.55
CA LEU A 92 -23.36 -28.39 1.11
C LEU A 92 -24.82 -28.75 0.78
N LYS A 93 -25.33 -28.16 -0.29
CA LYS A 93 -26.60 -28.53 -0.93
C LYS A 93 -26.39 -29.67 -1.93
N ARG A 94 -27.51 -30.28 -2.33
CA ARG A 94 -27.55 -31.33 -3.37
C ARG A 94 -26.97 -30.77 -4.68
N ASP A 95 -25.94 -31.41 -5.23
CA ASP A 95 -25.11 -31.04 -6.40
C ASP A 95 -23.78 -30.31 -6.11
N GLU A 96 -23.67 -29.60 -4.98
CA GLU A 96 -22.49 -28.77 -4.69
C GLU A 96 -21.24 -29.60 -4.43
N LYS A 97 -21.39 -30.83 -3.94
CA LYS A 97 -20.26 -31.74 -3.66
C LYS A 97 -19.53 -32.17 -4.93
N GLU A 98 -20.28 -32.59 -5.95
CA GLU A 98 -19.71 -33.00 -7.25
C GLU A 98 -19.15 -31.79 -7.99
N TRP A 99 -19.87 -30.68 -7.98
CA TRP A 99 -19.40 -29.42 -8.56
C TRP A 99 -18.09 -28.95 -7.93
N LEU A 100 -17.95 -28.97 -6.60
CA LEU A 100 -16.72 -28.59 -5.91
C LEU A 100 -15.53 -29.49 -6.26
N ALA A 101 -15.77 -30.78 -6.48
CA ALA A 101 -14.73 -31.70 -6.93
C ALA A 101 -14.20 -31.30 -8.32
N THR A 102 -15.11 -30.93 -9.24
CA THR A 102 -14.74 -30.40 -10.57
C THR A 102 -13.94 -29.11 -10.47
N VAL A 103 -14.42 -28.13 -9.68
CA VAL A 103 -13.72 -26.85 -9.46
C VAL A 103 -12.31 -27.07 -8.92
N LYS A 104 -12.13 -27.99 -7.98
CA LYS A 104 -10.82 -28.32 -7.40
C LYS A 104 -9.86 -28.92 -8.43
N GLY A 105 -10.37 -29.70 -9.39
CA GLY A 105 -9.59 -30.42 -10.39
C GLY A 105 -9.05 -29.56 -11.54
N ILE A 106 -9.54 -28.33 -11.73
CA ILE A 106 -9.08 -27.44 -12.80
C ILE A 106 -7.65 -26.97 -12.52
N LYS A 107 -6.70 -27.26 -13.40
CA LYS A 107 -5.31 -26.79 -13.25
C LYS A 107 -5.20 -25.31 -13.60
N VAL A 108 -4.50 -24.54 -12.77
CA VAL A 108 -4.39 -23.09 -12.97
C VAL A 108 -3.48 -22.80 -14.15
N GLU A 109 -2.43 -23.60 -14.32
CA GLU A 109 -1.42 -23.50 -15.38
C GLU A 109 -2.01 -23.57 -16.82
N ASP A 110 -3.18 -24.20 -16.98
CA ASP A 110 -3.86 -24.36 -18.26
C ASP A 110 -4.73 -23.13 -18.64
N LEU A 111 -4.85 -22.13 -17.74
CA LEU A 111 -5.71 -20.95 -17.93
C LEU A 111 -4.91 -19.77 -18.53
N PRO A 112 -5.59 -18.75 -19.10
CA PRO A 112 -4.90 -17.55 -19.59
C PRO A 112 -4.07 -16.84 -18.51
N LEU A 113 -2.99 -16.16 -18.91
CA LEU A 113 -2.07 -15.45 -18.01
C LEU A 113 -2.79 -14.52 -17.03
N ALA A 114 -3.77 -13.75 -17.50
CA ALA A 114 -4.59 -12.87 -16.67
C ALA A 114 -5.25 -13.59 -15.48
N VAL A 115 -5.71 -14.82 -15.72
CA VAL A 115 -6.36 -15.66 -14.70
C VAL A 115 -5.32 -16.24 -13.75
N GLN A 116 -4.19 -16.74 -14.27
CA GLN A 116 -3.10 -17.28 -13.46
C GLN A 116 -2.50 -16.21 -12.52
N ALA A 117 -2.27 -15.03 -13.06
CA ALA A 117 -1.72 -13.88 -12.33
C ALA A 117 -2.76 -13.19 -11.44
N GLU A 118 -4.05 -13.50 -11.60
CA GLU A 118 -5.15 -12.80 -10.93
C GLU A 118 -5.16 -11.29 -11.23
N LEU A 119 -4.91 -10.91 -12.48
CA LEU A 119 -4.91 -9.54 -12.96
C LEU A 119 -5.85 -9.41 -14.17
N PRO A 120 -6.71 -8.39 -14.25
CA PRO A 120 -7.58 -8.21 -15.41
C PRO A 120 -6.80 -8.07 -16.72
N GLU A 121 -7.38 -8.51 -17.84
CA GLU A 121 -6.71 -8.52 -19.15
C GLU A 121 -6.13 -7.14 -19.52
N TRP A 122 -6.89 -6.07 -19.32
CA TRP A 122 -6.42 -4.70 -19.62
C TRP A 122 -5.16 -4.32 -18.84
N LEU A 123 -4.99 -4.85 -17.62
CA LEU A 123 -3.84 -4.58 -16.79
C LEU A 123 -2.63 -5.40 -17.26
N VAL A 124 -2.84 -6.66 -17.62
CA VAL A 124 -1.81 -7.50 -18.24
C VAL A 124 -1.27 -6.84 -19.50
N GLU A 125 -2.14 -6.37 -20.39
CA GLU A 125 -1.72 -5.71 -21.63
C GLU A 125 -0.90 -4.44 -21.39
N LYS A 126 -1.25 -3.64 -20.37
CA LYS A 126 -0.44 -2.48 -19.98
C LYS A 126 0.93 -2.90 -19.43
N MET A 127 0.96 -3.96 -18.62
CA MET A 127 2.22 -4.45 -18.03
C MET A 127 3.18 -5.02 -19.08
N ARG A 128 2.68 -5.63 -20.17
CA ARG A 128 3.53 -6.17 -21.26
C ARG A 128 4.41 -5.11 -21.94
N GLY A 129 4.11 -3.83 -21.78
CA GLY A 129 4.98 -2.75 -22.23
C GLY A 129 6.31 -2.65 -21.48
N SER A 130 6.46 -3.28 -20.32
CA SER A 130 7.70 -3.20 -19.51
C SER A 130 8.06 -4.47 -18.74
N TYR A 131 7.18 -5.47 -18.72
CA TYR A 131 7.38 -6.74 -18.03
C TYR A 131 7.19 -7.89 -19.01
N SER A 132 8.02 -8.94 -18.85
CA SER A 132 7.77 -10.19 -19.54
C SER A 132 6.54 -10.89 -18.96
N ASP A 133 5.91 -11.81 -19.72
CA ASP A 133 4.79 -12.61 -19.21
C ASP A 133 5.17 -13.39 -17.94
N ALA A 134 6.43 -13.82 -17.82
CA ALA A 134 6.96 -14.48 -16.63
C ALA A 134 7.04 -13.52 -15.42
N ASP A 135 7.47 -12.27 -15.63
CA ASP A 135 7.47 -11.24 -14.58
C ASP A 135 6.04 -10.90 -14.15
N ILE A 136 5.11 -10.76 -15.10
CA ILE A 136 3.69 -10.47 -14.82
C ILE A 136 3.11 -11.59 -13.95
N LEU A 137 3.37 -12.85 -14.29
CA LEU A 137 2.94 -14.00 -13.52
C LEU A 137 3.52 -13.97 -12.11
N ALA A 138 4.84 -13.75 -11.97
CA ALA A 138 5.50 -13.70 -10.66
C ALA A 138 4.97 -12.55 -9.78
N ILE A 139 4.73 -11.37 -10.36
CA ILE A 139 4.09 -10.24 -9.66
C ILE A 139 2.69 -10.64 -9.20
N GLY A 140 1.86 -11.14 -10.11
CA GLY A 140 0.48 -11.55 -9.82
C GLY A 140 0.39 -12.58 -8.71
N LEU A 141 1.16 -13.66 -8.79
CA LEU A 141 1.21 -14.71 -7.77
C LEU A 141 1.61 -14.16 -6.40
N SER A 142 2.57 -13.24 -6.33
CA SER A 142 2.97 -12.63 -5.06
C SER A 142 1.90 -11.72 -4.45
N MET A 143 1.04 -11.12 -5.27
CA MET A 143 -0.06 -10.27 -4.83
C MET A 143 -1.30 -11.06 -4.38
N GLN A 144 -1.38 -12.35 -4.71
CA GLN A 144 -2.42 -13.26 -4.22
C GLN A 144 -2.22 -13.64 -2.74
N GLN A 145 -1.03 -13.41 -2.18
CA GLN A 145 -0.78 -13.63 -0.77
C GLN A 145 -1.13 -12.39 0.05
N GLY A 146 -1.71 -12.57 1.24
CA GLY A 146 -2.00 -11.47 2.14
C GLY A 146 -0.72 -10.81 2.64
N ALA A 147 -0.65 -9.48 2.58
CA ALA A 147 0.51 -8.75 3.08
C ALA A 147 0.77 -9.02 4.58
N PRO A 148 2.04 -9.12 5.01
CA PRO A 148 2.40 -9.09 6.43
C PRO A 148 2.06 -7.72 7.05
N LEU A 149 2.04 -7.71 8.39
CA LEU A 149 1.87 -6.48 9.15
C LEU A 149 3.24 -5.88 9.46
N ASP A 150 3.56 -4.81 8.74
CA ASP A 150 4.78 -4.03 8.98
C ASP A 150 4.44 -2.79 9.82
N ILE A 151 5.28 -2.53 10.80
CA ILE A 151 5.26 -1.32 11.62
C ILE A 151 6.58 -0.56 11.46
N ARG A 152 6.51 0.75 11.66
CA ARG A 152 7.65 1.64 11.72
C ARG A 152 7.83 2.13 13.16
N VAL A 153 9.04 2.01 13.67
CA VAL A 153 9.44 2.57 14.96
C VAL A 153 9.59 4.08 14.85
N ASN A 154 9.05 4.80 15.82
CA ASN A 154 9.25 6.24 15.99
C ASN A 154 10.56 6.50 16.73
N THR A 155 11.60 6.84 15.98
CA THR A 155 12.95 7.04 16.52
C THR A 155 13.09 8.25 17.44
N LEU A 156 12.07 9.10 17.56
CA LEU A 156 12.03 10.15 18.59
C LEU A 156 11.78 9.59 19.99
N LEU A 157 11.11 8.43 20.08
CA LEU A 157 10.59 7.91 21.35
C LEU A 157 11.17 6.54 21.74
N ALA A 158 11.68 5.77 20.76
CA ALA A 158 12.19 4.43 21.01
C ALA A 158 13.26 4.02 19.99
N LYS A 159 14.10 3.06 20.36
CA LYS A 159 14.99 2.36 19.42
C LYS A 159 14.30 1.10 18.91
N ARG A 160 14.67 0.64 17.71
CA ARG A 160 14.08 -0.55 17.08
C ARG A 160 14.24 -1.80 17.94
N ASP A 161 15.43 -2.00 18.50
CA ASP A 161 15.75 -3.20 19.28
C ASP A 161 14.97 -3.21 20.62
N ASP A 162 14.77 -2.04 21.24
CA ASP A 162 13.94 -1.92 22.45
C ASP A 162 12.47 -2.27 22.17
N VAL A 163 11.95 -1.94 20.98
CA VAL A 163 10.59 -2.30 20.57
C VAL A 163 10.49 -3.79 20.25
N LEU A 164 11.50 -4.37 19.58
CA LEU A 164 11.56 -5.81 19.33
C LEU A 164 11.57 -6.61 20.64
N GLN A 165 12.37 -6.18 21.63
CA GLN A 165 12.40 -6.83 22.94
C GLN A 165 11.03 -6.73 23.64
N GLN A 166 10.37 -5.57 23.62
CA GLN A 166 9.03 -5.40 24.19
C GLN A 166 7.97 -6.27 23.51
N LEU A 167 8.10 -6.53 22.20
CA LEU A 167 7.21 -7.44 21.47
C LEU A 167 7.49 -8.90 21.87
N HIS A 168 8.77 -9.27 21.96
CA HIS A 168 9.20 -10.59 22.42
C HIS A 168 8.69 -10.89 23.84
N ASP A 169 8.82 -9.95 24.78
CA ASP A 169 8.34 -10.10 26.16
C ASP A 169 6.82 -10.27 26.27
N LYS A 170 6.08 -9.84 25.24
CA LYS A 170 4.63 -10.05 25.08
C LYS A 170 4.29 -11.34 24.33
N ASN A 171 5.28 -12.17 24.00
CA ASN A 171 5.15 -13.34 23.14
C ASN A 171 4.60 -13.03 21.74
N ILE A 172 4.92 -11.84 21.20
CA ILE A 172 4.57 -11.47 19.83
C ILE A 172 5.78 -11.76 18.94
N GLU A 173 5.64 -12.72 18.03
CA GLU A 173 6.66 -13.03 17.04
C GLU A 173 6.84 -11.87 16.04
N ALA A 174 8.00 -11.20 16.12
CA ALA A 174 8.35 -10.09 15.26
C ALA A 174 9.85 -10.09 14.93
N THR A 175 10.19 -9.63 13.73
CA THR A 175 11.57 -9.52 13.26
C THR A 175 11.83 -8.12 12.70
N ALA A 176 13.09 -7.68 12.70
CA ALA A 176 13.46 -6.51 11.90
C ALA A 176 13.10 -6.75 10.42
N THR A 177 12.67 -5.70 9.73
CA THR A 177 12.46 -5.79 8.28
C THR A 177 13.81 -5.78 7.54
N SER A 178 13.83 -6.27 6.30
CA SER A 178 15.08 -6.53 5.55
C SER A 178 15.81 -5.26 5.10
N TRP A 179 15.06 -4.20 4.81
CA TRP A 179 15.54 -3.00 4.13
C TRP A 179 15.46 -1.75 5.02
N SER A 180 14.32 -1.51 5.66
CA SER A 180 14.13 -0.34 6.50
C SER A 180 14.86 -0.48 7.84
N PRO A 181 15.77 0.45 8.21
CA PRO A 181 16.49 0.39 9.48
C PRO A 181 15.58 0.64 10.69
N VAL A 182 14.33 1.09 10.48
CA VAL A 182 13.35 1.38 11.53
C VAL A 182 12.09 0.52 11.42
N GLY A 183 12.07 -0.45 10.49
CA GLY A 183 10.94 -1.33 10.26
C GLY A 183 10.98 -2.59 11.13
N ILE A 184 9.79 -3.03 11.56
CA ILE A 184 9.58 -4.33 12.21
C ILE A 184 8.41 -5.02 11.48
N ARG A 185 8.59 -6.31 11.17
CA ARG A 185 7.58 -7.18 10.59
C ARG A 185 7.02 -8.10 11.66
N LEU A 186 5.70 -8.14 11.79
CA LEU A 186 5.01 -9.06 12.68
C LEU A 186 4.61 -10.28 11.87
N LYS A 187 4.82 -11.48 12.44
CA LYS A 187 4.43 -12.75 11.81
C LYS A 187 2.91 -12.85 11.70
N GLU A 188 2.20 -12.40 12.74
CA GLU A 188 0.75 -12.43 12.81
C GLU A 188 0.14 -11.03 12.84
N LYS A 189 -1.10 -10.92 12.34
CA LYS A 189 -1.85 -9.65 12.33
C LYS A 189 -2.56 -9.46 13.67
N ILE A 190 -1.90 -8.78 14.60
CA ILE A 190 -2.48 -8.48 15.90
C ILE A 190 -3.17 -7.10 15.93
N PRO A 191 -4.21 -6.92 16.77
CA PRO A 191 -4.84 -5.61 16.96
C PRO A 191 -3.93 -4.67 17.77
N LEU A 192 -3.18 -3.82 17.06
CA LEU A 192 -2.23 -2.87 17.66
C LEU A 192 -2.88 -1.62 18.27
N ASN A 193 -4.14 -1.33 17.93
CA ASN A 193 -4.80 -0.07 18.29
C ASN A 193 -4.92 0.18 19.81
N LYS A 194 -4.85 -0.87 20.62
CA LYS A 194 -4.88 -0.80 22.09
C LYS A 194 -3.53 -1.04 22.74
N ASP A 195 -2.49 -1.40 21.97
CA ASP A 195 -1.17 -1.68 22.51
C ASP A 195 -0.47 -0.40 22.95
N ALA A 196 0.21 -0.44 24.09
CA ALA A 196 0.97 0.69 24.64
C ALA A 196 1.99 1.26 23.64
N LEU A 197 2.66 0.41 22.86
CA LEU A 197 3.61 0.84 21.82
C LEU A 197 2.93 1.78 20.81
N PHE A 198 1.68 1.50 20.45
CA PHE A 198 0.93 2.30 19.49
C PHE A 198 0.27 3.52 20.13
N THR A 199 -0.34 3.37 21.31
CA THR A 199 -1.04 4.48 21.99
C THR A 199 -0.08 5.55 22.49
N GLU A 200 1.13 5.16 22.89
CA GLU A 200 2.23 6.06 23.25
C GLU A 200 3.03 6.57 22.04
N GLY A 201 2.65 6.18 20.81
CA GLY A 201 3.25 6.68 19.57
C GLY A 201 4.67 6.19 19.29
N LYS A 202 5.13 5.14 19.97
CA LYS A 202 6.43 4.49 19.72
C LYS A 202 6.46 3.74 18.38
N ILE A 203 5.29 3.35 17.85
CA ILE A 203 5.16 2.67 16.56
C ILE A 203 4.02 3.24 15.72
N GLU A 204 4.12 3.11 14.39
CA GLU A 204 3.07 3.40 13.43
C GLU A 204 2.94 2.24 12.43
N VAL A 205 1.72 1.90 11.99
CA VAL A 205 1.53 0.88 10.95
C VAL A 205 1.92 1.47 9.59
N GLN A 206 2.90 0.87 8.93
CA GLN A 206 3.40 1.33 7.63
C GLN A 206 4.20 0.22 6.92
N ASP A 207 3.86 -0.04 5.67
CA ASP A 207 4.63 -0.93 4.78
C ASP A 207 6.10 -0.51 4.69
N GLU A 208 7.01 -1.48 4.73
CA GLU A 208 8.45 -1.25 4.64
C GLU A 208 8.85 -0.40 3.42
N GLY A 209 8.29 -0.66 2.24
CA GLY A 209 8.60 0.10 1.03
C GLY A 209 8.25 1.58 1.17
N SER A 210 7.14 1.87 1.87
CA SER A 210 6.75 3.24 2.17
C SER A 210 7.70 3.95 3.15
N GLN A 211 8.42 3.20 4.00
CA GLN A 211 9.42 3.74 4.91
C GLN A 211 10.67 4.19 4.15
N LEU A 212 11.08 3.47 3.10
CA LEU A 212 12.28 3.78 2.31
C LEU A 212 12.25 5.18 1.67
N LEU A 213 11.06 5.74 1.41
CA LEU A 213 10.93 7.09 0.85
C LEU A 213 11.53 8.18 1.74
N GLY A 214 11.42 8.04 3.06
CA GLY A 214 12.02 9.02 3.99
C GLY A 214 13.54 9.03 3.89
N PHE A 215 14.14 7.85 3.70
CA PHE A 215 15.59 7.69 3.52
C PHE A 215 16.06 8.17 2.15
N LEU A 216 15.27 7.99 1.08
CA LEU A 216 15.56 8.60 -0.22
C LEU A 216 15.53 10.13 -0.17
N LEU A 217 14.54 10.69 0.54
CA LEU A 217 14.43 12.15 0.70
C LEU A 217 15.59 12.71 1.54
N ALA A 218 16.05 11.95 2.53
CA ALA A 218 17.16 12.29 3.42
C ALA A 218 17.08 13.74 3.94
N PRO A 219 16.00 14.13 4.65
CA PRO A 219 15.91 15.46 5.23
C PRO A 219 16.92 15.64 6.36
N LYS A 220 17.49 16.84 6.47
CA LYS A 220 18.42 17.20 7.53
C LYS A 220 17.70 17.94 8.65
N ARG A 221 18.35 18.01 9.81
CA ARG A 221 17.92 18.90 10.89
C ARG A 221 17.88 20.34 10.37
N ASN A 222 16.86 21.09 10.76
CA ASN A 222 16.63 22.48 10.37
C ASN A 222 16.20 22.72 8.91
N ASP A 223 16.07 21.68 8.08
CA ASP A 223 15.47 21.83 6.75
C ASP A 223 14.02 22.35 6.83
N MET A 224 13.62 23.10 5.81
CA MET A 224 12.22 23.30 5.45
C MET A 224 11.79 22.18 4.50
N VAL A 225 10.83 21.38 4.93
CA VAL A 225 10.37 20.18 4.23
C VAL A 225 8.88 20.26 3.95
N VAL A 226 8.45 19.75 2.81
CA VAL A 226 7.03 19.63 2.44
C VAL A 226 6.72 18.17 2.12
N ASP A 227 5.70 17.62 2.78
CA ASP A 227 4.98 16.41 2.35
C ASP A 227 3.72 16.86 1.60
N PHE A 228 3.76 16.80 0.26
CA PHE A 228 2.80 17.49 -0.61
C PHE A 228 1.44 16.76 -0.70
N CYS A 229 1.41 15.47 -0.37
CA CYS A 229 0.23 14.61 -0.40
C CYS A 229 0.18 13.77 0.88
N ALA A 230 0.20 14.46 2.03
CA ALA A 230 0.47 13.86 3.34
C ALA A 230 -0.57 12.83 3.78
N GLY A 231 -1.81 12.90 3.28
CA GLY A 231 -2.89 12.00 3.68
C GLY A 231 -3.12 12.04 5.19
N ALA A 232 -3.03 10.86 5.82
CA ALA A 232 -3.13 10.72 7.28
C ALA A 232 -1.80 10.97 8.02
N GLY A 233 -0.74 11.38 7.30
CA GLY A 233 0.54 11.83 7.86
C GLY A 233 1.52 10.72 8.25
N GLY A 234 1.38 9.51 7.71
CA GLY A 234 2.30 8.41 8.02
C GLY A 234 3.75 8.76 7.67
N LYS A 235 3.97 9.21 6.44
CA LYS A 235 5.29 9.64 5.94
C LYS A 235 5.74 10.94 6.58
N THR A 236 4.84 11.91 6.76
CA THR A 236 5.10 13.15 7.52
C THR A 236 5.74 12.87 8.90
N LEU A 237 5.17 11.96 9.69
CA LEU A 237 5.70 11.62 11.01
C LEU A 237 7.10 11.00 10.94
N MET A 238 7.38 10.22 9.89
CA MET A 238 8.73 9.68 9.65
C MET A 238 9.72 10.80 9.35
N LEU A 239 9.36 11.72 8.45
CA LEU A 239 10.23 12.83 8.08
C LEU A 239 10.56 13.70 9.30
N SER A 240 9.58 13.98 10.15
CA SER A 240 9.83 14.69 11.42
C SER A 240 10.81 13.96 12.33
N ALA A 241 10.68 12.63 12.45
CA ALA A 241 11.60 11.82 13.23
C ALA A 241 13.03 11.82 12.68
N LEU A 242 13.20 11.73 11.35
CA LEU A 242 14.50 11.87 10.68
C LEU A 242 15.13 13.26 10.89
N MET A 243 14.29 14.30 10.94
CA MET A 243 14.69 15.68 11.26
C MET A 243 14.94 15.91 12.76
N ASN A 244 14.81 14.88 13.61
CA ASN A 244 14.89 14.96 15.07
C ASN A 244 13.94 16.02 15.66
N SER A 245 12.76 16.18 15.06
CA SER A 245 11.78 17.22 15.38
C SER A 245 12.30 18.66 15.30
N GLN A 246 13.31 18.93 14.47
CA GLN A 246 13.86 20.27 14.24
C GLN A 246 13.49 20.79 12.84
N GLY A 247 13.67 22.10 12.58
CA GLY A 247 13.29 22.72 11.31
C GLY A 247 11.78 22.90 11.15
N ARG A 248 11.29 22.81 9.92
CA ARG A 248 9.87 23.01 9.63
C ARG A 248 9.36 22.02 8.60
N LEU A 249 8.31 21.28 8.94
CA LEU A 249 7.69 20.29 8.05
C LEU A 249 6.23 20.66 7.78
N TYR A 250 5.89 20.97 6.53
CA TYR A 250 4.51 21.21 6.12
C TYR A 250 3.87 19.92 5.63
N ALA A 251 2.73 19.55 6.20
CA ALA A 251 1.93 18.40 5.76
C ALA A 251 0.72 18.91 4.97
N MET A 252 0.79 18.81 3.64
CA MET A 252 -0.23 19.33 2.74
C MET A 252 -1.15 18.22 2.24
N ASP A 253 -2.45 18.50 2.15
CA ASP A 253 -3.43 17.64 1.48
C ASP A 253 -4.64 18.48 1.08
N THR A 254 -5.41 18.01 0.10
CA THR A 254 -6.69 18.61 -0.29
C THR A 254 -7.88 18.08 0.51
N SER A 255 -7.71 16.96 1.21
CA SER A 255 -8.74 16.34 2.03
C SER A 255 -8.58 16.74 3.50
N GLU A 256 -9.51 17.58 3.96
CA GLU A 256 -9.62 17.92 5.38
C GLU A 256 -9.79 16.67 6.25
N LYS A 257 -10.62 15.71 5.81
CA LYS A 257 -10.84 14.45 6.53
C LYS A 257 -9.54 13.66 6.74
N ARG A 258 -8.66 13.58 5.72
CA ARG A 258 -7.38 12.88 5.86
C ARG A 258 -6.43 13.62 6.80
N LEU A 259 -6.31 14.94 6.66
CA LEU A 259 -5.49 15.76 7.58
C LEU A 259 -5.99 15.74 9.02
N ALA A 260 -7.30 15.65 9.24
CA ALA A 260 -7.88 15.51 10.57
C ALA A 260 -7.39 14.24 11.28
N ASN A 261 -7.12 13.15 10.53
CA ASN A 261 -6.57 11.92 11.08
C ASN A 261 -5.09 12.04 11.50
N LEU A 262 -4.35 13.04 11.03
CA LEU A 262 -2.98 13.32 11.49
C LEU A 262 -2.98 13.89 12.91
N LYS A 263 -3.97 14.71 13.30
CA LYS A 263 -4.02 15.37 14.63
C LYS A 263 -3.83 14.40 15.81
N PRO A 264 -4.58 13.29 15.95
CA PRO A 264 -4.39 12.35 17.06
C PRO A 264 -3.03 11.64 17.02
N ARG A 265 -2.49 11.36 15.82
CA ARG A 265 -1.17 10.74 15.66
C ARG A 265 -0.05 11.70 16.05
N LEU A 266 -0.19 12.98 15.69
CA LEU A 266 0.74 14.04 16.04
C LEU A 266 0.86 14.18 17.57
N LYS A 267 -0.26 14.19 18.29
CA LYS A 267 -0.30 14.33 19.77
C LYS A 267 0.57 13.30 20.50
N ARG A 268 0.64 12.07 20.00
CA ARG A 268 1.44 10.98 20.61
C ARG A 268 2.83 10.80 19.99
N SER A 269 3.14 11.50 18.90
CA SER A 269 4.37 11.27 18.13
C SER A 269 5.63 11.87 18.76
N GLY A 270 5.47 12.81 19.70
CA GLY A 270 6.58 13.64 20.19
C GLY A 270 7.07 14.70 19.20
N ALA A 271 6.45 14.82 18.03
CA ALA A 271 6.85 15.80 17.02
C ALA A 271 6.25 17.20 17.27
N SER A 272 7.08 18.25 17.17
CA SER A 272 6.69 19.65 17.35
C SER A 272 6.89 20.52 16.10
N ASN A 273 7.65 20.05 15.11
CA ASN A 273 7.99 20.80 13.89
C ASN A 273 6.98 20.66 12.72
N ILE A 274 5.86 19.95 12.93
CA ILE A 274 4.87 19.67 11.87
C ILE A 274 3.77 20.73 11.84
N GLN A 275 3.54 21.30 10.66
CA GLN A 275 2.45 22.20 10.36
C GLN A 275 1.48 21.55 9.35
N PRO A 276 0.32 21.03 9.79
CA PRO A 276 -0.75 20.62 8.88
C PRO A 276 -1.25 21.84 8.08
N MET A 277 -1.43 21.66 6.77
CA MET A 277 -1.81 22.72 5.84
C MET A 277 -2.80 22.21 4.80
N LEU A 278 -4.10 22.47 5.01
CA LEU A 278 -5.13 22.21 4.01
C LEU A 278 -4.94 23.17 2.82
N ILE A 279 -4.90 22.62 1.62
CA ILE A 279 -4.83 23.34 0.34
C ILE A 279 -6.04 23.00 -0.52
N SER A 280 -6.54 23.93 -1.34
CA SER A 280 -7.70 23.65 -2.20
C SER A 280 -7.33 22.79 -3.42
N HIS A 281 -6.13 23.01 -3.96
CA HIS A 281 -5.56 22.31 -5.11
C HIS A 281 -4.04 22.55 -5.18
N GLU A 282 -3.34 21.90 -6.10
CA GLU A 282 -1.88 21.99 -6.23
C GLU A 282 -1.38 23.41 -6.50
N ASN A 283 -2.18 24.29 -7.11
CA ASN A 283 -1.85 25.70 -7.39
C ASN A 283 -2.31 26.72 -6.32
N ASP A 284 -2.65 26.28 -5.10
CA ASP A 284 -3.15 27.13 -4.00
C ASP A 284 -2.16 28.27 -3.64
N LEU A 285 -2.67 29.42 -3.19
CA LEU A 285 -1.85 30.56 -2.75
C LEU A 285 -0.84 30.20 -1.65
N LYS A 286 -1.20 29.28 -0.75
CA LYS A 286 -0.30 28.78 0.30
C LYS A 286 0.92 28.07 -0.29
N VAL A 287 0.73 27.29 -1.35
CA VAL A 287 1.82 26.64 -2.10
C VAL A 287 2.69 27.70 -2.76
N LYS A 288 2.08 28.67 -3.45
CA LYS A 288 2.82 29.76 -4.13
C LYS A 288 3.69 30.58 -3.17
N ARG A 289 3.24 30.82 -1.94
CA ARG A 289 4.01 31.55 -0.91
C ARG A 289 5.31 30.85 -0.47
N LEU A 290 5.41 29.53 -0.71
CA LEU A 290 6.57 28.71 -0.38
C LEU A 290 7.51 28.47 -1.58
N ALA A 291 7.20 29.04 -2.75
CA ALA A 291 8.03 28.89 -3.95
C ALA A 291 9.49 29.29 -3.68
N GLY A 292 10.43 28.42 -4.08
CA GLY A 292 11.87 28.63 -3.94
C GLY A 292 12.44 28.59 -2.51
N LYS A 293 11.66 28.16 -1.51
CA LYS A 293 12.07 28.21 -0.08
C LYS A 293 12.34 26.84 0.54
N ILE A 294 11.95 25.75 -0.12
CA ILE A 294 11.91 24.41 0.47
C ILE A 294 13.18 23.64 0.11
N ASP A 295 13.78 22.97 1.10
CA ASP A 295 14.97 22.13 0.96
C ASP A 295 14.63 20.75 0.39
N ARG A 296 13.54 20.17 0.90
CA ARG A 296 13.10 18.80 0.58
C ARG A 296 11.60 18.75 0.34
N VAL A 297 11.19 18.06 -0.73
CA VAL A 297 9.77 17.86 -1.05
C VAL A 297 9.50 16.37 -1.27
N LEU A 298 8.55 15.80 -0.54
CA LEU A 298 8.02 14.47 -0.80
C LEU A 298 6.69 14.60 -1.55
N VAL A 299 6.60 13.89 -2.67
CA VAL A 299 5.39 13.76 -3.48
C VAL A 299 5.00 12.28 -3.53
N ASP A 300 4.28 11.84 -2.50
CA ASP A 300 3.59 10.53 -2.49
C ASP A 300 2.27 10.67 -3.25
N ALA A 301 2.33 10.57 -4.57
CA ALA A 301 1.26 11.02 -5.43
C ALA A 301 0.01 10.11 -5.35
N PRO A 302 -1.20 10.67 -5.47
CA PRO A 302 -2.39 9.86 -5.67
C PRO A 302 -2.24 9.03 -6.95
N CYS A 303 -2.42 7.72 -6.84
CA CYS A 303 -2.21 6.75 -7.92
C CYS A 303 -3.27 5.64 -7.87
N SER A 304 -3.18 4.74 -8.84
CA SER A 304 -4.07 3.57 -8.97
C SER A 304 -4.00 2.62 -7.76
N GLY A 305 -2.86 2.59 -7.04
CA GLY A 305 -2.61 1.69 -5.93
C GLY A 305 -2.39 0.23 -6.33
N LEU A 306 -2.14 -0.06 -7.61
CA LEU A 306 -1.98 -1.41 -8.15
C LEU A 306 -0.75 -2.16 -7.60
N GLY A 307 0.18 -1.48 -6.94
CA GLY A 307 1.25 -2.13 -6.17
C GLY A 307 0.80 -2.69 -4.82
N THR A 308 -0.41 -2.36 -4.35
CA THR A 308 -0.89 -2.72 -3.00
C THR A 308 -1.94 -3.84 -2.99
N LEU A 309 -2.06 -4.63 -4.07
CA LEU A 309 -3.10 -5.65 -4.23
C LEU A 309 -3.07 -6.75 -3.15
N ARG A 310 -1.91 -7.02 -2.54
CA ARG A 310 -1.82 -7.91 -1.37
C ARG A 310 -2.60 -7.41 -0.14
N ARG A 311 -2.84 -6.10 -0.05
CA ARG A 311 -3.62 -5.42 1.00
C ARG A 311 -5.04 -5.09 0.54
N SER A 312 -5.18 -4.56 -0.67
CA SER A 312 -6.45 -4.09 -1.24
C SER A 312 -6.70 -4.74 -2.62
N PRO A 313 -7.07 -6.04 -2.64
CA PRO A 313 -7.21 -6.80 -3.88
C PRO A 313 -8.38 -6.33 -4.74
N ASP A 314 -9.34 -5.57 -4.19
CA ASP A 314 -10.43 -4.97 -4.94
C ASP A 314 -9.96 -3.89 -5.93
N LEU A 315 -8.80 -3.27 -5.69
CA LEU A 315 -8.31 -2.17 -6.54
C LEU A 315 -8.17 -2.60 -8.00
N LYS A 316 -7.69 -3.81 -8.30
CA LYS A 316 -7.54 -4.28 -9.68
C LYS A 316 -8.85 -4.28 -10.47
N PHE A 317 -10.00 -4.40 -9.81
CA PHE A 317 -11.33 -4.38 -10.44
C PHE A 317 -12.02 -3.01 -10.40
N ARG A 318 -11.63 -2.14 -9.45
CA ARG A 318 -12.16 -0.77 -9.35
C ARG A 318 -11.42 0.21 -10.23
N GLN A 319 -10.21 -0.12 -10.67
CA GLN A 319 -9.47 0.65 -11.65
C GLN A 319 -9.86 0.26 -13.08
N SER A 320 -9.68 1.22 -13.99
CA SER A 320 -9.88 1.08 -15.43
C SER A 320 -8.77 1.82 -16.19
N PRO A 321 -8.57 1.54 -17.49
CA PRO A 321 -7.64 2.30 -18.30
C PRO A 321 -7.85 3.83 -18.21
N GLY A 322 -9.11 4.29 -18.24
CA GLY A 322 -9.44 5.70 -18.09
C GLY A 322 -9.05 6.29 -16.73
N SER A 323 -9.20 5.52 -15.64
CA SER A 323 -8.74 5.97 -14.31
C SER A 323 -7.22 6.14 -14.26
N ILE A 324 -6.45 5.31 -14.96
CA ILE A 324 -4.99 5.46 -15.04
C ILE A 324 -4.64 6.79 -15.70
N GLU A 325 -5.30 7.15 -16.82
CA GLU A 325 -5.08 8.43 -17.49
C GLU A 325 -5.44 9.64 -16.61
N GLU A 326 -6.49 9.54 -15.78
CA GLU A 326 -6.83 10.58 -14.83
C GLU A 326 -5.74 10.74 -13.76
N PHE A 327 -5.21 9.63 -13.24
CA PHE A 327 -4.11 9.65 -12.28
C PHE A 327 -2.85 10.25 -12.88
N THR A 328 -2.45 9.86 -14.09
CA THR A 328 -1.23 10.38 -14.73
C THR A 328 -1.30 11.89 -14.97
N ARG A 329 -2.44 12.42 -15.44
CA ARG A 329 -2.66 13.87 -15.57
C ARG A 329 -2.51 14.59 -14.23
N LYS A 330 -3.10 14.04 -13.17
CA LYS A 330 -3.05 14.62 -11.82
C LYS A 330 -1.65 14.56 -11.23
N GLN A 331 -0.95 13.44 -11.40
CA GLN A 331 0.43 13.22 -10.96
C GLN A 331 1.37 14.23 -11.61
N ALA A 332 1.26 14.43 -12.93
CA ALA A 332 2.06 15.41 -13.66
C ALA A 332 1.84 16.84 -13.15
N ALA A 333 0.57 17.24 -12.93
CA ALA A 333 0.23 18.56 -12.40
C ALA A 333 0.77 18.77 -10.97
N ILE A 334 0.64 17.76 -10.11
CA ILE A 334 1.16 17.79 -8.74
C ILE A 334 2.69 17.89 -8.75
N LEU A 335 3.38 17.06 -9.54
CA LEU A 335 4.84 17.04 -9.62
C LEU A 335 5.40 18.39 -10.10
N ALA A 336 4.78 18.95 -11.15
CA ALA A 336 5.12 20.29 -11.65
C ALA A 336 4.86 21.40 -10.62
N SER A 337 3.82 21.27 -9.78
CA SER A 337 3.58 22.25 -8.72
C SER A 337 4.59 22.15 -7.57
N ALA A 338 4.82 20.93 -7.11
CA ALA A 338 5.72 20.61 -6.02
C ALA A 338 7.17 21.03 -6.33
N SER A 339 7.61 20.88 -7.58
CA SER A 339 8.96 21.26 -8.02
C SER A 339 9.27 22.76 -7.81
N ARG A 340 8.25 23.64 -7.91
CA ARG A 340 8.42 25.10 -7.74
C ARG A 340 8.76 25.49 -6.31
N LEU A 341 8.44 24.64 -5.34
CA LEU A 341 8.74 24.89 -3.93
C LEU A 341 10.25 24.84 -3.66
N LEU A 342 10.98 24.06 -4.44
CA LEU A 342 12.39 23.81 -4.19
C LEU A 342 13.27 25.04 -4.44
N LYS A 343 14.14 25.31 -3.47
CA LYS A 343 15.33 26.15 -3.68
C LYS A 343 16.32 25.44 -4.60
N LYS A 344 17.31 26.19 -5.13
CA LYS A 344 18.43 25.58 -5.87
C LYS A 344 19.20 24.61 -4.97
N GLY A 345 19.58 23.45 -5.51
CA GLY A 345 20.15 22.33 -4.74
C GLY A 345 19.14 21.57 -3.88
N GLY A 346 17.86 21.95 -3.90
CA GLY A 346 16.80 21.24 -3.21
C GLY A 346 16.50 19.88 -3.86
N ARG A 347 15.99 18.94 -3.06
CA ARG A 347 15.67 17.57 -3.51
C ARG A 347 14.18 17.29 -3.39
N MET A 348 13.62 16.64 -4.39
CA MET A 348 12.27 16.12 -4.40
C MET A 348 12.30 14.60 -4.59
N VAL A 349 11.42 13.89 -3.89
CA VAL A 349 11.14 12.48 -4.16
C VAL A 349 9.72 12.38 -4.68
N TYR A 350 9.59 11.96 -5.94
CA TYR A 350 8.30 11.54 -6.52
C TYR A 350 8.11 10.06 -6.26
N ALA A 351 6.94 9.65 -5.80
CA ALA A 351 6.68 8.26 -5.48
C ALA A 351 5.21 7.88 -5.69
N THR A 352 4.98 6.60 -6.02
CA THR A 352 3.64 6.01 -6.14
C THR A 352 3.66 4.59 -5.55
N CYS A 353 2.49 4.07 -5.22
CA CYS A 353 2.28 2.64 -4.99
C CYS A 353 1.65 1.95 -6.21
N SER A 354 2.13 2.28 -7.41
CA SER A 354 1.77 1.65 -8.68
C SER A 354 2.94 0.84 -9.25
N ILE A 355 2.61 -0.18 -10.02
CA ILE A 355 3.56 -0.99 -10.80
C ILE A 355 3.58 -0.60 -12.29
N LEU A 356 2.73 0.35 -12.69
CA LEU A 356 2.57 0.76 -14.09
C LEU A 356 3.57 1.86 -14.46
N PRO A 357 4.34 1.70 -15.55
CA PRO A 357 5.26 2.71 -16.06
C PRO A 357 4.60 4.07 -16.32
N GLU A 358 3.32 4.07 -16.72
CA GLU A 358 2.56 5.29 -17.01
C GLU A 358 2.43 6.23 -15.82
N GLU A 359 2.36 5.68 -14.61
CA GLU A 359 2.29 6.45 -13.36
C GLU A 359 3.69 6.71 -12.77
N ASN A 360 4.73 6.09 -13.34
CA ASN A 360 6.05 5.98 -12.75
C ASN A 360 7.10 6.66 -13.66
N GLN A 361 7.86 5.86 -14.43
CA GLN A 361 8.94 6.33 -15.29
C GLN A 361 8.47 7.37 -16.28
N TYR A 362 7.29 7.21 -16.90
CA TYR A 362 6.82 8.13 -17.93
C TYR A 362 6.50 9.51 -17.36
N ILE A 363 5.95 9.58 -16.13
CA ILE A 363 5.75 10.85 -15.42
C ILE A 363 7.09 11.57 -15.20
N VAL A 364 8.09 10.83 -14.73
CA VAL A 364 9.41 11.40 -14.41
C VAL A 364 10.15 11.84 -15.66
N GLN A 365 10.12 11.04 -16.72
CA GLN A 365 10.74 11.38 -18.01
C GLN A 365 10.10 12.62 -18.63
N ALA A 366 8.77 12.69 -18.68
CA ALA A 366 8.05 13.86 -19.17
C ALA A 366 8.35 15.11 -18.33
N PHE A 367 8.44 14.96 -17.01
CA PHE A 367 8.81 16.05 -16.11
C PHE A 367 10.22 16.58 -16.40
N LEU A 368 11.23 15.69 -16.50
CA LEU A 368 12.61 16.08 -16.76
C LEU A 368 12.77 16.75 -18.13
N ALA A 369 12.08 16.26 -19.16
CA ALA A 369 12.07 16.89 -20.48
C ALA A 369 11.50 18.32 -20.45
N ALA A 370 10.47 18.56 -19.63
CA ALA A 370 9.85 19.87 -19.48
C ALA A 370 10.59 20.81 -18.50
N HIS A 371 11.48 20.29 -17.65
CA HIS A 371 12.14 21.05 -16.58
C HIS A 371 13.66 20.81 -16.58
N PRO A 372 14.42 21.41 -17.52
CA PRO A 372 15.85 21.16 -17.68
C PRO A 372 16.71 21.57 -16.47
N GLY A 373 16.18 22.39 -15.56
CA GLY A 373 16.81 22.73 -14.28
C GLY A 373 16.75 21.60 -13.23
N PHE A 374 16.27 20.41 -13.57
CA PHE A 374 16.23 19.25 -12.70
C PHE A 374 17.05 18.10 -13.27
N ALA A 375 17.64 17.31 -12.38
CA ALA A 375 18.34 16.07 -12.72
C ALA A 375 17.82 14.90 -11.89
N LEU A 376 17.75 13.73 -12.51
CA LEU A 376 17.54 12.46 -11.82
C LEU A 376 18.80 12.10 -11.03
N LYS A 377 18.63 11.63 -9.80
CA LYS A 377 19.70 11.11 -8.96
C LYS A 377 19.48 9.62 -8.72
N PRO A 378 20.53 8.77 -8.87
CA PRO A 378 20.38 7.34 -8.67
C PRO A 378 19.88 6.99 -7.29
N ALA A 379 18.73 6.30 -7.21
CA ALA A 379 18.15 5.87 -5.96
C ALA A 379 19.07 4.91 -5.20
N GLY A 380 19.73 3.98 -5.90
CA GLY A 380 20.67 3.02 -5.30
C GLY A 380 21.83 3.68 -4.55
N GLU A 381 22.46 4.70 -5.13
CA GLU A 381 23.54 5.46 -4.48
C GLU A 381 23.05 6.14 -3.20
N ILE A 382 21.85 6.70 -3.22
CA ILE A 382 21.27 7.37 -2.04
C ILE A 382 20.97 6.34 -0.94
N LEU A 383 20.40 5.18 -1.28
CA LEU A 383 20.16 4.10 -0.32
C LEU A 383 21.47 3.61 0.30
N GLN A 384 22.52 3.44 -0.51
CA GLN A 384 23.85 3.07 -0.02
C GLN A 384 24.43 4.12 0.95
N GLN A 385 24.28 5.42 0.64
CA GLN A 385 24.67 6.51 1.55
C GLN A 385 23.90 6.47 2.88
N GLN A 386 22.65 6.00 2.86
CA GLN A 386 21.84 5.75 4.07
C GLN A 386 22.15 4.41 4.74
N LYS A 387 23.15 3.66 4.25
CA LYS A 387 23.53 2.31 4.72
C LYS A 387 22.40 1.28 4.61
N ILE A 388 21.55 1.43 3.60
CA ILE A 388 20.48 0.48 3.28
C ILE A 388 21.00 -0.44 2.18
N ALA A 389 21.14 -1.73 2.51
CA ALA A 389 21.66 -2.76 1.60
C ALA A 389 20.57 -3.24 0.61
N LEU A 390 20.00 -2.31 -0.16
CA LEU A 390 19.02 -2.60 -1.19
C LEU A 390 19.56 -2.10 -2.53
N GLU A 391 19.91 -3.03 -3.42
CA GLU A 391 20.43 -2.71 -4.74
C GLU A 391 19.31 -2.18 -5.65
N MET A 392 19.52 -0.99 -6.19
CA MET A 392 18.60 -0.28 -7.08
C MET A 392 19.41 0.52 -8.11
N GLY A 393 18.80 0.79 -9.26
CA GLY A 393 19.38 1.67 -10.27
C GLY A 393 18.98 3.13 -10.04
N ASP A 394 18.57 3.77 -11.14
CA ASP A 394 18.12 5.16 -11.13
C ASP A 394 16.85 5.39 -10.28
N TYR A 395 15.99 4.38 -10.24
CA TYR A 395 14.71 4.39 -9.53
C TYR A 395 14.70 3.37 -8.40
N LEU A 396 13.90 3.64 -7.37
CA LEU A 396 13.45 2.61 -6.44
C LEU A 396 12.26 1.89 -7.11
N GLU A 397 12.40 0.60 -7.39
CA GLU A 397 11.35 -0.23 -7.98
C GLU A 397 11.11 -1.49 -7.16
N LEU A 398 10.22 -1.35 -6.18
CA LEU A 398 9.86 -2.45 -5.31
C LEU A 398 8.80 -3.32 -5.96
N ARG A 399 9.05 -4.63 -5.87
CA ARG A 399 8.19 -5.72 -6.32
C ARG A 399 8.01 -6.72 -5.18
N PRO A 400 6.77 -7.16 -4.87
CA PRO A 400 6.53 -8.02 -3.71
C PRO A 400 7.31 -9.35 -3.74
N HIS A 401 7.39 -10.01 -4.90
CA HIS A 401 8.11 -11.29 -5.06
C HIS A 401 9.62 -11.19 -4.86
N LEU A 402 10.23 -10.01 -5.07
CA LEU A 402 11.69 -9.83 -4.90
C LEU A 402 12.05 -9.24 -3.54
N HIS A 403 11.23 -8.30 -3.04
CA HIS A 403 11.60 -7.47 -1.90
C HIS A 403 10.75 -7.74 -0.65
N GLY A 404 9.67 -8.50 -0.77
CA GLY A 404 8.75 -8.77 0.34
C GLY A 404 7.93 -7.55 0.80
N THR A 405 7.94 -6.44 0.06
CA THR A 405 7.18 -5.21 0.33
C THR A 405 5.91 -5.12 -0.53
N ASP A 406 5.15 -4.03 -0.43
CA ASP A 406 4.22 -3.66 -1.50
C ASP A 406 4.99 -3.29 -2.79
N GLY A 407 4.29 -3.28 -3.93
CA GLY A 407 4.78 -2.68 -5.15
C GLY A 407 4.87 -1.16 -4.99
N PHE A 408 6.05 -0.61 -5.24
CA PHE A 408 6.32 0.81 -4.98
C PHE A 408 7.34 1.36 -5.98
N PHE A 409 7.14 2.61 -6.39
CA PHE A 409 8.07 3.34 -7.24
C PHE A 409 8.51 4.63 -6.56
N ALA A 410 9.80 4.99 -6.70
CA ALA A 410 10.25 6.34 -6.39
C ALA A 410 11.39 6.81 -7.27
N ALA A 411 11.38 8.11 -7.58
CA ALA A 411 12.43 8.82 -8.29
C ALA A 411 12.94 9.99 -7.46
N VAL A 412 14.27 10.14 -7.38
CA VAL A 412 14.90 11.26 -6.69
C VAL A 412 15.30 12.33 -7.71
N LEU A 413 14.75 13.53 -7.55
CA LEU A 413 14.95 14.66 -8.45
C LEU A 413 15.63 15.78 -7.69
N GLU A 414 16.71 16.34 -8.22
CA GLU A 414 17.39 17.49 -7.62
C GLU A 414 17.33 18.69 -8.54
N LYS A 415 16.98 19.84 -7.97
CA LYS A 415 17.02 21.12 -8.66
C LYS A 415 18.46 21.58 -8.74
N GLN A 416 18.97 21.78 -9.95
CA GLN A 416 20.35 22.15 -10.16
C GLN A 416 20.67 23.50 -9.49
N THR A 417 21.87 23.59 -8.90
CA THR A 417 22.51 24.87 -8.62
C THR A 417 23.14 25.31 -9.94
N ASP A 418 22.73 26.44 -10.51
CA ASP A 418 23.34 26.97 -11.74
C ASP A 418 24.87 26.80 -11.71
N CYS A 419 25.45 26.33 -12.83
CA CYS A 419 26.90 26.20 -13.01
C CYS A 419 27.62 27.55 -12.83
#